data_AF-A0A1F4FMK8-F1
#
_entry.id   AF-A0A1F4FMK8-F1
#
_cell.length_a   1.000
_cell.length_b   1.000
_cell.length_c   1.000
_cell.angle_alpha   90.00
_cell.angle_beta   90.00
_cell.angle_gamma   90.00
#
_symmetry.space_group_name_H-M   'P 1'
#
loop_
_entity.id
_entity.type
_entity.pdbx_description
1 polymer ?
#
loop_
_entity_poly.entity_id
_entity_poly.type
_entity_poly.pdbx_seq_one_letter_code
_entity_poly.pdbx_strand_id
1 'polypeptide(L)'
;MFAKDPERAQAASRVKRWTRERFNLESDATLLVSEIESVLPGFPPLYTVVAFWTAERRHYHFKVFKPLEQVREDDMPPCWLKDALEVPEGAGCECC
;
A
#
# COMPACT_ATOMS: atom_id res chain seq x y z
N MET A 1 2.38 -15.41 16.76
CA MET A 1 1.81 -14.50 17.78
C MET A 1 2.06 -13.08 17.29
N PHE A 2 1.09 -12.46 16.61
CA PHE A 2 1.24 -11.11 16.07
C PHE A 2 1.11 -10.11 17.22
N ALA A 3 2.18 -9.89 17.98
CA ALA A 3 2.24 -8.74 18.86
C ALA A 3 2.06 -7.51 17.97
N LYS A 4 0.96 -6.80 18.20
CA LYS A 4 0.58 -5.60 17.46
C LYS A 4 1.56 -4.51 17.88
N ASP A 5 2.71 -4.49 17.23
CA ASP A 5 3.76 -3.51 17.53
C ASP A 5 3.17 -2.10 17.37
N PRO A 6 3.16 -1.28 18.43
CA PRO A 6 2.57 0.05 18.39
C PRO A 6 3.27 0.97 17.38
N GLU A 7 4.56 0.75 17.10
CA GLU A 7 5.32 1.53 16.12
C GLU A 7 4.88 1.17 14.70
N ARG A 8 4.71 -0.12 14.43
CA ARG A 8 4.17 -0.62 13.16
C ARG A 8 2.74 -0.13 12.91
N ALA A 9 1.91 -0.10 13.94
CA ALA A 9 0.54 0.42 13.84
C ALA A 9 0.52 1.93 13.52
N GLN A 10 1.42 2.70 14.15
CA GLN A 10 1.60 4.12 13.84
C GLN A 10 2.11 4.32 12.40
N ALA A 11 3.09 3.55 11.96
CA ALA A 11 3.62 3.61 10.60
C ALA A 11 2.55 3.30 9.56
N ALA A 12 1.76 2.24 9.76
CA ALA A 12 0.61 1.92 8.91
C ALA A 12 -0.40 3.08 8.87
N SER A 13 -0.66 3.73 10.00
CA SER A 13 -1.61 4.84 10.09
C SER A 13 -1.13 6.08 9.31
N ARG A 14 0.18 6.38 9.34
CA ARG A 14 0.78 7.46 8.53
C ARG A 14 0.63 7.18 7.04
N VAL A 15 0.97 5.97 6.60
CA VAL A 15 0.86 5.57 5.17
C VAL A 15 -0.59 5.63 4.69
N LYS A 16 -1.55 5.16 5.50
CA LYS A 16 -2.99 5.27 5.18
C LYS A 16 -3.44 6.71 5.02
N ARG A 17 -2.98 7.61 5.89
CA ARG A 17 -3.30 9.04 5.81
C ARG A 17 -2.76 9.65 4.52
N TRP A 18 -1.48 9.46 4.22
CA TRP A 18 -0.88 9.98 2.98
C TRP A 18 -1.55 9.43 1.73
N THR A 19 -1.90 8.14 1.72
CA THR A 19 -2.60 7.51 0.59
C THR A 19 -3.97 8.16 0.37
N ARG A 20 -4.73 8.39 1.46
CA ARG A 20 -6.03 9.07 1.39
C ARG A 20 -5.88 10.51 0.86
N GLU A 21 -4.92 11.27 1.37
CA GLU A 21 -4.65 12.66 0.95
C GLU A 21 -4.22 12.73 -0.52
N ARG A 22 -3.30 11.86 -0.96
CA ARG A 22 -2.77 11.82 -2.33
C ARG A 22 -3.81 11.48 -3.39
N PHE A 23 -4.69 10.53 -3.11
CA PHE A 23 -5.68 10.05 -4.07
C PHE A 23 -7.10 10.59 -3.84
N ASN A 24 -7.23 11.56 -2.93
CA ASN A 24 -8.49 12.16 -2.52
C ASN A 24 -9.57 11.11 -2.21
N LEU A 25 -9.21 10.10 -1.40
CA LEU A 25 -10.11 8.97 -1.09
C LEU A 25 -11.16 9.40 -0.06
N GLU A 26 -12.39 8.95 -0.27
CA GLU A 26 -13.48 9.15 0.67
C GLU A 26 -13.23 8.44 2.02
N SER A 27 -13.99 8.81 3.06
CA SER A 27 -13.82 8.25 4.40
C SER A 27 -14.21 6.78 4.50
N ASP A 28 -15.12 6.32 3.64
CA ASP A 28 -15.62 4.95 3.54
C ASP A 28 -14.71 4.03 2.70
N ALA A 29 -13.76 4.61 1.96
CA ALA A 29 -12.76 3.86 1.20
C ALA A 29 -12.00 2.91 2.14
N THR A 30 -11.88 1.65 1.71
CA THR A 30 -11.14 0.63 2.47
C THR A 30 -9.67 0.71 2.11
N LEU A 31 -8.78 0.84 3.10
CA LEU A 31 -7.33 0.85 2.91
C LEU A 31 -6.65 -0.26 3.72
N LEU A 32 -5.86 -1.07 3.02
CA LEU A 32 -4.98 -2.09 3.57
C LEU A 32 -3.52 -1.67 3.35
N VAL A 33 -2.72 -1.78 4.40
CA VAL A 33 -1.27 -1.58 4.35
C VAL A 33 -0.63 -2.81 4.98
N SER A 34 0.20 -3.49 4.21
CA SER A 34 0.86 -4.73 4.59
C SER A 34 2.34 -4.64 4.30
N GLU A 35 3.16 -5.17 5.18
CA GLU A 35 4.58 -5.37 4.93
C GLU A 35 4.81 -6.84 4.60
N ILE A 36 5.57 -7.10 3.55
CA ILE A 36 5.79 -8.42 2.98
C ILE A 36 7.30 -8.71 2.96
N GLU A 37 7.65 -9.91 3.39
CA GLU A 37 9.01 -10.45 3.26
C GLU A 37 9.24 -10.96 1.83
N SER A 38 10.35 -10.54 1.21
CA SER A 38 10.79 -11.05 -0.08
C SER A 38 11.99 -11.96 0.08
N VAL A 39 11.98 -13.07 -0.63
CA VAL A 39 13.12 -14.01 -0.75
C VAL A 39 13.86 -13.87 -2.08
N LEU A 40 13.47 -12.91 -2.92
CA LEU A 40 14.05 -12.70 -4.24
C LEU A 40 15.43 -12.01 -4.14
N PRO A 41 16.49 -12.59 -4.72
CA PRO A 41 17.79 -11.94 -4.79
C PRO A 41 17.73 -10.59 -5.51
N GLY A 42 18.30 -9.56 -4.89
CA GLY A 42 18.29 -8.18 -5.42
C GLY A 42 17.08 -7.35 -5.02
N PHE A 43 16.07 -7.93 -4.35
CA PHE A 43 14.97 -7.18 -3.75
C PHE A 43 15.24 -6.89 -2.27
N PRO A 44 14.67 -5.80 -1.72
CA PRO A 44 14.70 -5.56 -0.29
C PRO A 44 14.06 -6.74 0.47
N PRO A 45 14.59 -7.09 1.65
CA PRO A 45 14.05 -8.20 2.45
C PRO A 45 12.61 -7.92 2.90
N LEU A 46 12.26 -6.65 3.09
CA LEU A 46 10.91 -6.20 3.43
C LEU A 46 10.47 -5.10 2.45
N TYR A 47 9.23 -5.19 1.97
CA TYR A 47 8.60 -4.15 1.19
C TYR A 47 7.16 -3.92 1.64
N THR A 48 6.65 -2.72 1.41
CA THR A 48 5.31 -2.31 1.80
C THR A 48 4.37 -2.37 0.61
N VAL A 49 3.22 -2.99 0.80
CA VAL A 49 2.11 -3.02 -0.15
C VAL A 49 0.97 -2.19 0.40
N VAL A 50 0.45 -1.28 -0.42
CA VAL A 50 -0.75 -0.51 -0.13
C VAL A 50 -1.81 -0.93 -1.14
N ALA A 51 -2.98 -1.34 -0.65
CA ALA A 51 -4.14 -1.65 -1.45
C ALA A 51 -5.34 -0.84 -0.95
N PHE A 52 -6.16 -0.35 -1.87
CA PHE A 52 -7.36 0.39 -1.51
C PHE A 52 -8.50 0.16 -2.49
N TRP A 53 -9.72 0.28 -1.96
CA TRP A 53 -10.95 0.15 -2.72
C TRP A 53 -11.75 1.43 -2.62
N THR A 54 -12.22 1.90 -3.76
CA THR A 54 -13.12 3.05 -3.86
C THR A 54 -14.57 2.62 -3.70
N ALA A 55 -15.49 3.57 -3.49
CA ALA A 55 -16.93 3.31 -3.41
C ALA A 55 -17.48 2.62 -4.68
N GLU A 56 -16.86 2.87 -5.82
CA GLU A 56 -17.15 2.24 -7.12
C GLU A 56 -16.64 0.79 -7.22
N ARG A 57 -16.16 0.21 -6.11
CA ARG A 57 -15.57 -1.13 -6.01
C ARG A 57 -14.30 -1.36 -6.83
N ARG A 58 -13.72 -0.29 -7.40
CA ARG A 58 -12.42 -0.37 -8.07
C ARG A 58 -11.31 -0.63 -7.06
N HIS A 59 -10.45 -1.58 -7.40
CA HIS A 59 -9.32 -2.01 -6.59
C HIS A 59 -8.03 -1.40 -7.15
N TYR A 60 -7.23 -0.79 -6.27
CA TYR A 60 -5.95 -0.22 -6.63
C TYR A 60 -4.87 -0.76 -5.71
N HIS A 61 -3.67 -0.97 -6.22
CA HIS A 61 -2.53 -1.32 -5.38
C HIS A 61 -1.21 -0.70 -5.85
N PHE A 62 -0.27 -0.53 -4.93
CA PHE A 62 1.10 -0.21 -5.27
C PHE A 62 2.08 -0.79 -4.25
N LYS A 63 3.33 -0.97 -4.68
CA LYS A 63 4.43 -1.47 -3.84
C LYS A 63 5.42 -0.34 -3.60
N VAL A 64 5.86 -0.19 -2.36
CA VAL A 64 7.00 0.63 -1.96
C VAL A 64 8.09 -0.32 -1.50
N PHE A 65 9.24 -0.30 -2.19
CA PHE A 65 10.38 -1.18 -1.93
C PHE A 65 11.18 -0.74 -0.69
N LYS A 66 10.48 -0.51 0.41
CA LYS A 66 11.02 -0.15 1.73
C LYS A 66 10.20 -0.82 2.83
N PRO A 67 10.83 -1.11 4.00
CA PRO A 67 10.11 -1.48 5.21
C PRO A 67 9.11 -0.38 5.60
N LEU A 68 8.01 -0.77 6.25
CA LEU A 68 6.88 0.12 6.54
C LEU A 68 7.29 1.35 7.36
N GLU A 69 8.25 1.18 8.26
CA GLU A 69 8.78 2.26 9.11
C GLU A 69 9.59 3.30 8.34
N GLN A 70 10.17 2.91 7.21
CA GLN A 70 11.02 3.76 6.37
C GLN A 70 10.25 4.45 5.24
N VAL A 71 8.97 4.12 5.05
CA VAL A 71 8.11 4.76 4.05
C VAL A 71 7.87 6.22 4.45
N ARG A 72 8.11 7.12 3.50
CA ARG A 72 7.87 8.56 3.61
C ARG A 72 6.76 9.01 2.68
N GLU A 73 6.27 10.22 2.88
CA GLU A 73 5.22 10.82 2.05
C GLU A 73 5.63 10.98 0.58
N ASP A 74 6.91 11.22 0.32
CA ASP A 74 7.48 11.33 -1.03
C ASP A 74 7.59 9.98 -1.75
N ASP A 75 7.48 8.87 -1.03
CA ASP A 75 7.43 7.53 -1.62
C ASP A 75 6.02 7.19 -2.15
N MET A 76 5.01 8.01 -1.84
CA MET A 76 3.67 7.81 -2.36
C MET A 76 3.62 8.17 -3.85
N PRO A 77 2.98 7.35 -4.68
CA PRO A 77 2.82 7.68 -6.08
C PRO A 77 2.08 9.01 -6.26
N PRO A 78 2.40 9.76 -7.32
CA PRO A 78 1.69 10.99 -7.63
C PRO A 78 0.24 10.68 -7.99
N CYS A 79 -0.67 11.63 -7.72
CA CYS A 79 -2.11 11.45 -7.88
C CYS A 79 -2.51 11.05 -9.31
N TRP A 80 -1.81 11.55 -10.32
CA TRP A 80 -2.07 11.26 -11.74
C TRP A 80 -1.77 9.80 -12.12
N LEU A 81 -1.03 9.04 -11.30
CA LEU A 81 -0.74 7.63 -11.57
C LEU A 81 -1.88 6.70 -11.13
N LYS A 82 -2.89 7.21 -10.40
CA LYS A 82 -3.95 6.40 -9.79
C LYS A 82 -4.56 5.37 -10.73
N ASP A 83 -4.95 5.79 -11.94
CA ASP A 83 -5.63 4.91 -12.90
C ASP A 83 -4.73 3.77 -13.41
N ALA A 84 -3.41 3.99 -13.45
CA ALA A 84 -2.44 2.96 -13.81
C ALA A 84 -2.20 1.93 -12.69
N LEU A 85 -2.64 2.24 -11.46
CA LEU A 85 -2.55 1.34 -10.30
C LEU A 85 -3.80 0.46 -10.15
N GLU A 86 -4.80 0.64 -11.02
CA GLU A 86 -6.03 -0.16 -11.00
C GLU A 86 -5.70 -1.62 -11.30
N VAL A 87 -6.11 -2.50 -10.41
CA VAL A 87 -5.98 -3.95 -10.57
C VAL A 87 -7.23 -4.45 -11.28
N PRO A 88 -7.11 -5.03 -12.49
CA PRO A 88 -8.25 -5.58 -13.20
C PRO A 88 -9.00 -6.63 -12.36
N GLU A 89 -10.33 -6.64 -12.42
CA GLU A 89 -11.12 -7.70 -11.78
C GLU A 89 -10.67 -9.08 -12.30
N GLY A 90 -10.34 -9.98 -11.39
CA GLY A 90 -9.84 -11.33 -11.71
C GLY A 90 -8.32 -11.43 -11.91
N ALA A 91 -7.58 -10.32 -11.97
CA ALA A 91 -6.11 -10.33 -11.99
C ALA A 91 -5.55 -10.40 -10.56
N GLY A 92 -5.80 -11.51 -9.87
CA GLY A 92 -5.16 -11.79 -8.59
C GLY A 92 -3.70 -12.17 -8.81
N CYS A 93 -2.77 -11.26 -8.51
CA CYS A 93 -1.34 -11.51 -8.24
C CYS A 93 -0.74 -12.82 -8.80
N GLU A 94 -0.62 -12.96 -10.12
CA GLU A 94 0.13 -14.07 -10.76
C GLU A 94 1.56 -13.70 -11.18
N CYS A 95 2.02 -12.48 -10.92
CA CYS A 95 3.43 -12.13 -11.16
C CYS A 95 4.22 -12.10 -9.86
N CYS A 96 4.79 -13.29 -9.59
CA CYS A 96 5.85 -13.63 -8.66
C CYS A 96 7.05 -12.68 -8.73
#